data_AF-A0A0X3PAG7-F1
#
_entry.id   AF-A0A0X3PAG7-F1
#
_cell.length_a   1.000
_cell.length_b   1.000
_cell.length_c   1.000
_cell.angle_alpha   90.00
_cell.angle_beta   90.00
_cell.angle_gamma   90.00
#
_symmetry.space_group_name_H-M   'P 1'
#
loop_
_entity.id
_entity.type
_entity.pdbx_description
1 polymer ?
#
loop_
_entity_poly.entity_id
_entity_poly.type
_entity_poly.pdbx_seq_one_letter_code
_entity_poly.pdbx_strand_id
1 'polypeptide(L)'
;MCLHDVLEHQWKYVRRPEYIVPFLQPGRLIKVETEREDYGWGVVINLKKRHRTDRSSAPETFYLIDCLLADRPKKTETETAAPAEEQQQTAEAKADILPVRLDCVRGISAVRLVVPNDLRSADARNTLFSSIGKIQQKMGGSLPPLDPIDDMHIKDSKFKEITQKVKAFEERLQHHWLNDDPRLPDLLAAYEKRDAQHKRIEALSATLTKKLSLIQLDELTSRKRILRRLGFCNEHDIIELKGRVACEITSADELLLTELLFEGIFNRLSPEHTAALLSCFVFSERASEMPSLTKDLSSALQTLQDTARRIARISNECHLPVDTEAYVDSFKPHLMDLVVSWANGASFASICTATDLFEGTIIRSLRLLEELLRQMTNAARTIGNAGLEAKFSEAIEKIKRDIVFAASLYL
;
A
#
# COMPACT_ATOMS: atom_id res chain seq x y z
N MET A 1 -24.28 11.95 -3.87
CA MET A 1 -23.93 12.09 -5.30
C MET A 1 -24.32 13.47 -5.74
N CYS A 2 -23.33 14.29 -6.02
CA CYS A 2 -23.51 15.62 -6.60
C CYS A 2 -23.69 15.51 -8.13
N LEU A 3 -24.20 16.55 -8.79
CA LEU A 3 -24.36 16.59 -10.25
C LEU A 3 -23.04 16.26 -10.98
N HIS A 4 -21.91 16.74 -10.43
CA HIS A 4 -20.57 16.44 -10.94
C HIS A 4 -20.28 14.92 -10.99
N ASP A 5 -20.59 14.17 -9.92
CA ASP A 5 -20.38 12.72 -9.86
C ASP A 5 -21.20 12.00 -10.94
N VAL A 6 -22.45 12.43 -11.13
CA VAL A 6 -23.36 11.83 -12.10
C VAL A 6 -22.88 12.11 -13.53
N LEU A 7 -22.43 13.33 -13.81
CA LEU A 7 -21.83 13.71 -15.09
C LEU A 7 -20.55 12.93 -15.36
N GLU A 8 -19.69 12.73 -14.36
CA GLU A 8 -18.48 11.93 -14.52
C GLU A 8 -18.82 10.46 -14.83
N HIS A 9 -19.84 9.92 -14.16
CA HIS A 9 -20.37 8.58 -14.45
C HIS A 9 -20.92 8.49 -15.88
N GLN A 10 -21.66 9.50 -16.35
CA GLN A 10 -22.13 9.57 -17.73
C GLN A 10 -20.96 9.57 -18.72
N TRP A 11 -19.94 10.39 -18.48
CA TRP A 11 -18.74 10.46 -19.31
C TRP A 11 -17.90 9.17 -19.26
N LYS A 12 -17.88 8.42 -18.15
CA LYS A 12 -17.25 7.09 -18.09
C LYS A 12 -17.91 6.10 -19.06
N TYR A 13 -19.23 6.18 -19.26
CA TYR A 13 -19.91 5.37 -20.26
C TYR A 13 -19.63 5.86 -21.68
N VAL A 14 -19.75 7.16 -21.94
CA VAL A 14 -19.51 7.75 -23.27
C VAL A 14 -18.09 7.47 -23.75
N ARG A 15 -17.08 7.59 -22.87
CA ARG A 15 -15.65 7.37 -23.20
C ARG A 15 -15.27 5.92 -23.51
N ARG A 16 -16.18 4.95 -23.39
CA ARG A 16 -15.90 3.57 -23.79
C ARG A 16 -15.57 3.52 -25.28
N PRO A 17 -14.50 2.81 -25.69
CA PRO A 17 -14.08 2.78 -27.10
C PRO A 17 -15.18 2.38 -28.08
N GLU A 18 -16.10 1.50 -27.67
CA GLU A 18 -17.24 1.05 -28.47
C GLU A 18 -18.17 2.20 -28.91
N TYR A 19 -18.30 3.23 -28.07
CA TYR A 19 -19.23 4.34 -28.29
C TYR A 19 -18.53 5.58 -28.83
N ILE A 20 -17.35 5.95 -28.30
CA ILE A 20 -16.71 7.23 -28.66
C ILE A 20 -15.92 7.18 -29.97
N VAL A 21 -15.26 6.06 -30.27
CA VAL A 21 -14.30 5.94 -31.40
C VAL A 21 -14.95 6.25 -32.77
N PRO A 22 -16.18 5.77 -33.09
CA PRO A 22 -16.81 6.08 -34.38
C PRO A 22 -17.01 7.57 -34.65
N PHE A 23 -17.09 8.39 -33.60
CA PHE A 23 -17.39 9.82 -33.69
C PHE A 23 -16.14 10.71 -33.67
N LEU A 24 -14.98 10.15 -33.29
CA LEU A 24 -13.66 10.81 -33.29
C LEU A 24 -13.00 10.80 -34.68
N GLN A 25 -13.75 11.26 -35.68
CA GLN A 25 -13.27 11.38 -37.06
C GLN A 25 -12.42 12.65 -37.23
N PRO A 26 -11.46 12.67 -38.17
CA PRO A 26 -10.72 13.89 -38.49
C PRO A 26 -11.66 15.07 -38.74
N GLY A 27 -11.35 16.21 -38.12
CA GLY A 27 -12.14 17.43 -38.16
C GLY A 27 -13.19 17.57 -37.06
N ARG A 28 -13.47 16.52 -36.28
CA ARG A 28 -14.44 16.58 -35.17
C ARG A 28 -13.96 17.57 -34.10
N LEU A 29 -14.87 18.38 -33.56
CA LEU A 29 -14.59 19.24 -32.40
C LEU A 29 -14.85 18.47 -31.10
N ILE A 30 -13.88 18.52 -30.19
CA ILE A 30 -13.98 17.91 -28.85
C ILE A 30 -13.54 18.90 -27.77
N LYS A 31 -14.11 18.80 -26.58
CA LYS A 31 -13.67 19.55 -25.39
C LYS A 31 -12.71 18.67 -24.58
N VAL A 32 -11.52 19.19 -24.30
CA VAL A 32 -10.46 18.46 -23.58
C VAL A 32 -10.18 19.14 -22.25
N GLU A 33 -10.28 18.36 -21.18
CA GLU A 33 -10.02 18.79 -19.82
C GLU A 33 -9.20 17.71 -19.10
N THR A 34 -8.09 18.13 -18.51
CA THR A 34 -7.25 17.29 -17.67
C THR A 34 -7.56 17.57 -16.20
N GLU A 35 -7.02 16.78 -15.28
CA GLU A 35 -7.23 17.00 -13.83
C GLU A 35 -6.75 18.38 -13.34
N ARG A 36 -5.88 19.06 -14.10
CA ARG A 36 -5.23 20.32 -13.69
C ARG A 36 -5.51 21.50 -14.63
N GLU A 37 -5.87 21.23 -15.87
CA GLU A 37 -5.90 22.22 -16.94
C GLU A 37 -7.09 21.99 -17.89
N ASP A 38 -7.85 23.06 -18.18
CA ASP A 38 -8.90 23.08 -19.21
C ASP A 38 -8.32 23.66 -20.51
N TYR A 39 -8.19 22.80 -21.52
CA TYR A 39 -7.71 23.18 -22.86
C TYR A 39 -8.84 23.71 -23.74
N GLY A 40 -10.09 23.60 -23.30
CA GLY A 40 -11.26 24.02 -24.05
C GLY A 40 -11.53 23.15 -25.28
N TRP A 41 -12.04 23.77 -26.35
CA TRP A 41 -12.40 23.07 -27.58
C TRP A 41 -11.21 22.94 -28.53
N GLY A 42 -10.98 21.72 -29.03
CA GLY A 42 -9.95 21.37 -30.01
C GLY A 42 -10.48 20.59 -31.19
N VAL A 43 -9.63 20.38 -32.20
CA VAL A 43 -9.95 19.62 -33.42
C VAL A 43 -9.25 18.27 -33.40
N VAL A 44 -9.99 17.19 -33.65
CA VAL A 44 -9.41 15.85 -33.86
C VAL A 44 -8.68 15.83 -35.19
N ILE A 45 -7.39 15.52 -35.18
CA ILE A 45 -6.56 15.37 -36.39
C ILE A 45 -6.47 13.90 -36.78
N ASN A 46 -6.16 13.04 -35.81
CA ASN A 46 -6.00 11.61 -36.03
C ASN A 46 -6.30 10.80 -34.77
N LEU A 47 -6.65 9.52 -34.93
CA LEU A 47 -6.87 8.58 -33.84
C LEU A 47 -5.95 7.36 -34.03
N LYS A 48 -5.06 7.12 -33.07
CA LYS A 48 -4.10 6.02 -33.09
C LYS A 48 -4.49 4.96 -32.06
N LYS A 49 -4.68 3.72 -32.51
CA LYS A 49 -4.80 2.55 -31.62
C LYS A 49 -3.41 2.02 -31.28
N ARG A 50 -3.08 1.90 -30.00
CA ARG A 50 -1.81 1.34 -29.49
C ARG A 50 -2.07 0.13 -28.62
N HIS A 51 -1.08 -0.75 -28.56
CA HIS A 51 -1.09 -1.94 -27.71
C HIS A 51 0.06 -1.84 -26.71
N ARG A 52 -0.22 -2.02 -25.43
CA ARG A 52 0.83 -2.13 -24.41
C ARG A 52 1.36 -3.57 -24.41
N THR A 53 2.66 -3.75 -24.67
CA THR A 53 3.33 -5.06 -24.67
C THR A 53 4.43 -5.07 -23.60
N ASP A 54 4.04 -4.83 -22.35
CA ASP A 54 4.97 -4.84 -21.22
C ASP A 54 4.78 -6.14 -20.42
N ARG A 55 5.89 -6.77 -19.99
CA ARG A 55 5.90 -8.13 -19.40
C ARG A 55 5.24 -8.21 -18.01
N SER A 56 4.99 -7.07 -17.38
CA SER A 56 4.55 -6.95 -15.98
C SER A 56 3.07 -6.58 -15.81
N SER A 57 2.34 -6.28 -16.88
CA SER A 57 0.95 -5.82 -16.84
C SER A 57 0.09 -6.56 -17.86
N ALA A 58 -1.20 -6.72 -17.58
CA ALA A 58 -2.14 -7.33 -18.53
C ALA A 58 -2.11 -6.56 -19.87
N PRO A 59 -2.19 -7.26 -21.02
CA PRO A 59 -2.20 -6.61 -22.33
C PRO A 59 -3.46 -5.74 -22.46
N GLU A 60 -3.26 -4.42 -22.57
CA GLU A 60 -4.35 -3.45 -22.71
C GLU A 60 -4.18 -2.64 -24.01
N THR A 61 -5.26 -2.57 -24.79
CA THR A 61 -5.33 -1.71 -25.99
C THR A 61 -5.87 -0.35 -25.61
N PHE A 62 -5.15 0.72 -25.96
CA PHE A 62 -5.55 2.10 -25.68
C PHE A 62 -5.54 2.96 -26.94
N TYR A 63 -6.31 4.05 -26.91
CA TYR A 63 -6.41 5.01 -28.00
C TYR A 63 -5.77 6.34 -27.61
N LEU A 64 -4.98 6.90 -28.53
CA LEU A 64 -4.46 8.27 -28.45
C LEU A 64 -5.07 9.10 -29.56
N ILE A 65 -5.65 10.24 -29.19
CA ILE A 65 -6.20 11.22 -30.11
C ILE A 65 -5.15 12.29 -30.34
N ASP A 66 -4.68 12.48 -31.57
CA ASP A 66 -3.88 13.65 -31.92
C ASP A 66 -4.86 14.83 -32.10
N CYS A 67 -4.84 15.79 -31.18
CA CYS A 67 -5.77 16.92 -31.16
C CYS A 67 -5.03 18.25 -31.27
N LEU A 68 -5.56 19.14 -32.13
CA LEU A 68 -5.13 20.54 -32.19
C LEU A 68 -5.77 21.29 -31.00
N LEU A 69 -4.93 21.76 -30.08
CA LEU A 69 -5.33 22.48 -28.85
C LEU A 69 -4.52 23.78 -28.71
N ALA A 70 -4.97 24.67 -27.83
CA ALA A 70 -4.20 25.84 -27.44
C ALA A 70 -2.96 25.44 -26.63
N ASP A 71 -1.82 26.05 -26.94
CA ASP A 71 -0.52 25.81 -26.27
C ASP A 71 -0.54 26.23 -24.78
N ARG A 72 -1.43 27.15 -24.40
CA ARG A 72 -1.62 27.59 -23.00
C ARG A 72 -3.06 27.35 -22.54
N PRO A 73 -3.33 26.28 -21.77
CA PRO A 73 -4.64 26.05 -21.20
C PRO A 73 -4.93 27.01 -20.05
N LYS A 74 -6.21 27.16 -19.70
CA LYS A 74 -6.62 27.88 -18.49
C LYS A 74 -6.42 26.95 -17.29
N LYS A 75 -5.75 27.42 -16.25
CA LYS A 75 -5.67 26.68 -14.98
C LYS A 75 -7.05 26.67 -14.33
N THR A 76 -7.57 25.50 -14.00
CA THR A 76 -8.79 25.34 -13.21
C THR A 76 -8.50 25.76 -11.77
N GLU A 77 -9.21 26.78 -11.28
CA GLU A 77 -9.05 27.32 -9.93
C GLU A 77 -9.49 26.29 -8.87
N THR A 78 -8.55 25.49 -8.39
CA THR A 78 -8.75 24.66 -7.18
C THR A 78 -7.53 24.56 -6.26
N GLU A 79 -6.49 25.37 -6.46
CA GLU A 79 -5.38 25.42 -5.50
C GLU A 79 -4.94 26.86 -5.22
N THR A 80 -5.01 27.20 -3.92
CA THR A 80 -4.39 28.37 -3.29
C THR A 80 -2.97 28.60 -3.81
N ALA A 81 -2.76 29.69 -4.56
CA ALA A 81 -1.45 30.28 -4.79
C ALA A 81 -1.58 31.79 -5.09
N ALA A 82 -0.58 32.53 -4.60
CA ALA A 82 -0.44 33.99 -4.54
C ALA A 82 -0.74 34.79 -5.83
N PRO A 83 -1.02 36.11 -5.71
CA PRO A 83 -1.33 36.97 -6.85
C PRO A 83 -0.07 37.16 -7.71
N ALA A 84 -0.01 36.45 -8.84
CA ALA A 84 0.95 36.74 -9.89
C ALA A 84 0.28 37.71 -10.87
N GLU A 85 0.79 38.94 -10.86
CA GLU A 85 0.57 40.07 -11.75
C GLU A 85 -0.17 39.76 -13.06
N GLU A 86 -1.34 40.40 -13.19
CA GLU A 86 -2.04 40.60 -14.46
C GLU A 86 -1.15 41.40 -15.42
N GLN A 87 -0.39 40.70 -16.27
CA GLN A 87 0.16 41.31 -17.48
C GLN A 87 -0.79 41.04 -18.64
N GLN A 88 -1.63 42.04 -18.89
CA GLN A 88 -2.32 42.27 -20.16
C GLN A 88 -1.28 42.33 -21.29
N GLN A 89 -1.07 41.22 -21.99
CA GLN A 89 -0.50 41.21 -23.32
C GLN A 89 -1.32 40.28 -24.20
N THR A 90 -1.89 40.86 -25.25
CA THR A 90 -2.58 40.23 -26.38
C THR A 90 -1.59 39.33 -27.14
N ALA A 91 -1.23 38.20 -26.55
CA ALA A 91 -0.36 37.20 -27.17
C ALA A 91 -1.24 36.28 -28.04
N GLU A 92 -0.97 36.27 -29.35
CA GLU A 92 -1.65 35.38 -30.30
C GLU A 92 -1.64 33.93 -29.79
N ALA A 93 -2.82 33.35 -29.63
CA ALA A 93 -2.98 31.99 -29.16
C ALA A 93 -2.35 31.02 -30.16
N LYS A 94 -1.18 30.48 -29.82
CA LYS A 94 -0.50 29.45 -30.61
C LYS A 94 -1.22 28.11 -30.41
N ALA A 95 -1.45 27.40 -31.50
CA ALA A 95 -2.11 26.09 -31.49
C ALA A 95 -1.13 24.98 -31.88
N ASP A 96 -1.07 23.94 -31.05
CA ASP A 96 -0.19 22.78 -31.24
C ASP A 96 -0.98 21.47 -31.21
N ILE A 97 -0.38 20.43 -31.81
CA ILE A 97 -1.01 19.10 -31.90
C ILE A 97 -0.49 18.27 -30.73
N LEU A 98 -1.38 17.95 -29.79
CA LEU A 98 -1.06 17.21 -28.58
C LEU A 98 -1.73 15.83 -28.60
N PRO A 99 -1.04 14.76 -28.15
CA PRO A 99 -1.65 13.46 -27.96
C PRO A 99 -2.49 13.44 -26.68
N VAL A 100 -3.79 13.19 -26.81
CA VAL A 100 -4.79 13.22 -25.74
C VAL A 100 -5.36 11.80 -25.51
N ARG A 101 -5.53 11.41 -24.25
CA ARG A 101 -6.20 10.15 -23.87
C ARG A 101 -7.73 10.33 -23.91
N LEU A 102 -8.47 9.25 -24.17
CA LEU A 102 -9.95 9.27 -24.14
C LEU A 102 -10.51 9.80 -22.81
N ASP A 103 -9.80 9.56 -21.70
CA ASP A 103 -10.18 10.02 -20.36
C ASP A 103 -10.28 11.55 -20.25
N CYS A 104 -9.54 12.29 -21.08
CA CYS A 104 -9.51 13.75 -21.03
C CYS A 104 -10.66 14.38 -21.85
N VAL A 105 -11.48 13.59 -22.55
CA VAL A 105 -12.58 14.12 -23.36
C VAL A 105 -13.81 14.37 -22.47
N ARG A 106 -14.25 15.62 -22.40
CA ARG A 106 -15.43 16.08 -21.62
C ARG A 106 -16.54 16.70 -22.48
N GLY A 107 -16.39 16.67 -23.81
CA GLY A 107 -17.38 17.20 -24.74
C GLY A 107 -17.10 16.76 -26.18
N ILE A 108 -18.15 16.50 -26.96
CA ILE A 108 -18.06 16.21 -28.39
C ILE A 108 -19.12 17.06 -29.08
N SER A 109 -18.76 17.76 -30.16
CA SER A 109 -19.72 18.55 -30.93
C SER A 109 -20.19 17.82 -32.17
N ALA A 110 -21.43 18.07 -32.59
CA ALA A 110 -21.96 17.62 -33.87
C ALA A 110 -21.23 18.23 -35.08
N VAL A 111 -20.51 19.35 -34.90
CA VAL A 111 -19.80 20.06 -35.97
C VAL A 111 -18.46 19.39 -36.33
N ARG A 112 -18.13 19.43 -37.63
CA ARG A 112 -16.84 19.00 -38.18
C ARG A 112 -16.21 20.09 -39.04
N LEU A 113 -14.91 20.28 -38.87
CA LEU A 113 -14.07 21.13 -39.69
C LEU A 113 -13.42 20.34 -40.83
N VAL A 114 -13.17 21.01 -41.95
CA VAL A 114 -12.31 20.46 -43.00
C VAL A 114 -10.86 20.64 -42.56
N VAL A 115 -10.15 19.53 -42.40
CA VAL A 115 -8.75 19.53 -41.98
C VAL A 115 -7.86 19.59 -43.22
N PRO A 116 -6.95 20.58 -43.36
CA PRO A 116 -5.96 20.61 -44.42
C PRO A 116 -5.03 19.39 -44.40
N ASN A 117 -4.54 18.97 -45.57
CA ASN A 117 -3.66 17.80 -45.69
C ASN A 117 -2.26 18.02 -45.07
N ASP A 118 -1.83 19.28 -44.90
CA ASP A 118 -0.56 19.61 -44.25
C ASP A 118 -0.79 20.59 -43.08
N LEU A 119 -0.38 20.16 -41.89
CA LEU A 119 -0.45 20.92 -40.63
C LEU A 119 0.92 21.07 -39.98
N ARG A 120 2.01 20.87 -40.74
CA ARG A 120 3.38 21.05 -40.21
C ARG A 120 3.72 22.52 -39.95
N SER A 121 3.16 23.45 -40.73
CA SER A 121 3.39 24.89 -40.54
C SER A 121 2.57 25.43 -39.36
N ALA A 122 3.15 26.35 -38.59
CA ALA A 122 2.46 27.02 -37.48
C ALA A 122 1.26 27.85 -37.98
N ASP A 123 1.36 28.47 -39.16
CA ASP A 123 0.31 29.29 -39.74
C ASP A 123 -0.94 28.48 -40.12
N ALA A 124 -0.75 27.26 -40.65
CA ALA A 124 -1.87 26.37 -40.97
C ALA A 124 -2.61 25.92 -39.70
N ARG A 125 -1.87 25.64 -38.62
CA ARG A 125 -2.42 25.25 -37.32
C ARG A 125 -3.21 26.39 -36.68
N ASN A 126 -2.64 27.59 -36.65
CA ASN A 126 -3.33 28.78 -36.10
C ASN A 126 -4.55 29.17 -36.94
N THR A 127 -4.50 29.01 -38.27
CA THR A 127 -5.66 29.26 -39.15
C THR A 127 -6.80 28.29 -38.85
N LEU A 128 -6.50 26.99 -38.71
CA LEU A 128 -7.49 25.98 -38.34
C LEU A 128 -8.07 26.24 -36.94
N PHE A 129 -7.22 26.61 -35.98
CA PHE A 129 -7.66 26.96 -34.63
C PHE A 129 -8.57 28.20 -34.60
N SER A 130 -8.23 29.25 -35.36
CA SER A 130 -9.07 30.46 -35.49
C SER A 130 -10.46 30.15 -36.08
N SER A 131 -10.57 29.06 -36.85
CA SER A 131 -11.85 28.64 -37.43
C SER A 131 -12.82 28.12 -36.38
N ILE A 132 -12.33 27.60 -35.24
CA ILE A 132 -13.17 27.22 -34.09
C ILE A 132 -13.88 28.46 -33.55
N GLY A 133 -13.14 29.55 -33.31
CA GLY A 133 -13.69 30.82 -32.82
C GLY A 133 -14.70 31.44 -33.79
N LYS A 134 -14.44 31.39 -35.10
CA LYS A 134 -15.38 31.86 -36.14
C LYS A 134 -16.68 31.06 -36.13
N ILE A 135 -16.62 29.75 -35.94
CA ILE A 135 -17.82 28.90 -35.86
C ILE A 135 -18.59 29.17 -34.56
N GLN A 136 -17.90 29.29 -33.44
CA GLN A 136 -18.52 29.65 -32.17
C GLN A 136 -19.29 30.97 -32.28
N GLN A 137 -18.72 31.99 -32.92
CA GLN A 137 -19.41 33.26 -33.17
C GLN A 137 -20.61 33.12 -34.11
N LYS A 138 -20.49 32.34 -35.20
CA LYS A 138 -21.61 32.09 -36.13
C LYS A 138 -22.77 31.32 -35.49
N MET A 139 -22.50 30.49 -34.49
CA MET A 139 -23.48 29.64 -33.81
C MET A 139 -24.03 30.27 -32.52
N GLY A 140 -23.83 31.57 -32.29
CA GLY A 140 -24.40 32.27 -31.13
C GLY A 140 -23.68 31.97 -29.80
N GLY A 141 -22.42 31.58 -29.84
CA GLY A 141 -21.54 31.46 -28.67
C GLY A 141 -21.37 30.04 -28.11
N SER A 142 -22.24 29.08 -28.44
CA SER A 142 -22.10 27.69 -28.00
C SER A 142 -22.08 26.71 -29.18
N LEU A 143 -21.23 25.67 -29.08
CA LEU A 143 -21.19 24.60 -30.07
C LEU A 143 -22.24 23.54 -29.72
N PRO A 144 -23.04 23.06 -30.68
CA PRO A 144 -24.05 22.05 -30.41
C PRO A 144 -23.36 20.75 -29.96
N PRO A 145 -23.67 20.25 -28.75
CA PRO A 145 -23.14 18.97 -28.29
C PRO A 145 -23.75 17.83 -29.10
N LEU A 146 -23.01 16.73 -29.22
CA LEU A 146 -23.48 15.48 -29.79
C LEU A 146 -24.29 14.72 -28.73
N ASP A 147 -25.55 14.36 -29.01
CA ASP A 147 -26.39 13.67 -28.05
C ASP A 147 -25.97 12.19 -27.92
N PRO A 148 -25.62 11.70 -26.72
CA PRO A 148 -25.24 10.31 -26.52
C PRO A 148 -26.32 9.27 -26.83
N ILE A 149 -27.61 9.64 -26.77
CA ILE A 149 -28.74 8.73 -27.02
C ILE A 149 -29.19 8.84 -28.48
N ASP A 150 -29.46 10.06 -28.93
CA ASP A 150 -30.07 10.29 -30.25
C ASP A 150 -29.03 10.18 -31.38
N ASP A 151 -27.83 10.75 -31.21
CA ASP A 151 -26.78 10.74 -32.24
C ASP A 151 -25.80 9.57 -32.09
N MET A 152 -25.41 9.23 -30.86
CA MET A 152 -24.46 8.12 -30.61
C MET A 152 -25.14 6.75 -30.46
N HIS A 153 -26.47 6.70 -30.43
CA HIS A 153 -27.27 5.49 -30.35
C HIS A 153 -26.92 4.55 -29.19
N ILE A 154 -26.56 5.10 -28.02
CA ILE A 154 -26.27 4.30 -26.83
C ILE A 154 -27.59 3.77 -26.24
N LYS A 155 -27.83 2.46 -26.40
CA LYS A 155 -29.10 1.79 -26.00
C LYS A 155 -29.08 1.16 -24.61
N ASP A 156 -27.96 1.20 -23.89
CA ASP A 156 -27.79 0.60 -22.56
C ASP A 156 -28.81 1.18 -21.55
N SER A 157 -29.53 0.30 -20.83
CA SER A 157 -30.53 0.70 -19.84
C SER A 157 -29.92 1.50 -18.70
N LYS A 158 -28.73 1.11 -18.24
CA LYS A 158 -28.02 1.82 -17.16
C LYS A 158 -27.62 3.23 -17.58
N PHE A 159 -27.25 3.41 -18.84
CA PHE A 159 -26.89 4.73 -19.36
C PHE A 159 -28.10 5.67 -19.41
N LYS A 160 -29.26 5.16 -19.87
CA LYS A 160 -30.51 5.94 -19.88
C LYS A 160 -30.92 6.39 -18.48
N GLU A 161 -30.80 5.53 -17.47
CA GLU A 161 -31.05 5.91 -16.07
C GLU A 161 -30.12 7.02 -15.59
N ILE A 162 -28.83 6.97 -15.95
CA ILE A 162 -27.86 8.02 -15.61
C ILE A 162 -28.26 9.33 -16.29
N THR A 163 -28.59 9.32 -17.59
CA THR A 163 -29.01 10.52 -18.32
C THR A 163 -30.30 11.12 -17.76
N GLN A 164 -31.28 10.28 -17.37
CA GLN A 164 -32.49 10.76 -16.69
C GLN A 164 -32.15 11.44 -15.35
N LYS A 165 -31.22 10.88 -14.58
CA LYS A 165 -30.75 11.52 -13.34
C LYS A 165 -30.08 12.86 -13.61
N VAL A 166 -29.23 12.97 -14.64
CA VAL A 166 -28.60 14.24 -15.03
C VAL A 166 -29.67 15.29 -15.34
N LYS A 167 -30.63 14.98 -16.22
CA LYS A 167 -31.74 15.88 -16.56
C LYS A 167 -32.53 16.30 -15.32
N ALA A 168 -32.88 15.36 -14.45
CA ALA A 168 -33.59 15.67 -13.21
C ALA A 168 -32.77 16.57 -12.26
N PHE A 169 -31.45 16.43 -12.20
CA PHE A 169 -30.60 17.34 -11.42
C PHE A 169 -30.49 18.73 -12.05
N GLU A 170 -30.38 18.82 -13.38
CA GLU A 170 -30.37 20.09 -14.11
C GLU A 170 -31.68 20.85 -13.96
N GLU A 171 -32.82 20.17 -14.11
CA GLU A 171 -34.15 20.73 -13.87
C GLU A 171 -34.29 21.22 -12.42
N ARG A 172 -33.84 20.42 -11.45
CA ARG A 172 -33.85 20.83 -10.04
C ARG A 172 -32.95 22.03 -9.76
N LEU A 173 -31.83 22.16 -10.48
CA LEU A 173 -30.94 23.30 -10.36
C LEU A 173 -31.58 24.56 -10.94
N GLN A 174 -32.19 24.46 -12.14
CA GLN A 174 -32.91 25.57 -12.78
C GLN A 174 -34.12 26.04 -11.96
N HIS A 175 -34.86 25.10 -11.36
CA HIS A 175 -36.00 25.42 -10.49
C HIS A 175 -35.59 25.79 -9.06
N HIS A 176 -34.30 25.76 -8.73
CA HIS A 176 -33.84 26.15 -7.42
C HIS A 176 -33.95 27.68 -7.27
N TRP A 177 -34.58 28.14 -6.19
CA TRP A 177 -34.83 29.57 -5.95
C TRP A 177 -33.56 30.43 -5.90
N LEU A 178 -32.39 29.85 -5.60
CA LEU A 178 -31.09 30.53 -5.65
C LEU A 178 -30.44 30.59 -7.04
N ASN A 179 -30.96 29.90 -8.06
CA ASN A 179 -30.31 29.83 -9.38
C ASN A 179 -30.13 31.22 -10.01
N ASP A 180 -31.13 32.08 -9.83
CA ASP A 180 -31.15 33.45 -10.37
C ASP A 180 -30.91 34.52 -9.29
N ASP A 181 -30.61 34.13 -8.04
CA ASP A 181 -30.39 35.09 -6.95
C ASP A 181 -28.96 35.66 -7.04
N PRO A 182 -28.80 37.00 -7.09
CA PRO A 182 -27.48 37.63 -7.17
C PRO A 182 -26.59 37.35 -5.95
N ARG A 183 -27.15 36.89 -4.83
CA ARG A 183 -26.41 36.55 -3.59
C ARG A 183 -25.85 35.13 -3.59
N LEU A 184 -26.12 34.34 -4.63
CA LEU A 184 -25.65 32.95 -4.74
C LEU A 184 -24.13 32.81 -4.49
N PRO A 185 -23.24 33.64 -5.05
CA PRO A 185 -21.80 33.50 -4.83
C PRO A 185 -21.41 33.67 -3.35
N ASP A 186 -21.97 34.67 -2.67
CA ASP A 186 -21.67 34.97 -1.26
C ASP A 186 -22.20 33.87 -0.33
N LEU A 187 -23.43 33.39 -0.59
CA LEU A 187 -24.05 32.32 0.19
C LEU A 187 -23.31 30.98 0.00
N LEU A 188 -22.85 30.71 -1.22
CA LEU A 188 -22.08 29.51 -1.54
C LEU A 188 -20.70 29.55 -0.86
N ALA A 189 -20.00 30.68 -0.91
CA ALA A 189 -18.73 30.85 -0.20
C ALA A 189 -18.87 30.70 1.32
N ALA A 190 -19.96 31.23 1.91
CA ALA A 190 -20.26 31.07 3.32
C ALA A 190 -20.57 29.59 3.68
N TYR A 191 -21.31 28.89 2.83
CA TYR A 191 -21.61 27.47 2.98
C TYR A 191 -20.34 26.61 2.89
N GLU A 192 -19.48 26.85 1.90
CA GLU A 192 -18.21 26.14 1.73
C GLU A 192 -17.30 26.32 2.94
N LYS A 193 -17.22 27.54 3.47
CA LYS A 193 -16.48 27.80 4.71
C LYS A 193 -17.05 27.01 5.88
N ARG A 194 -18.38 26.97 6.04
CA ARG A 194 -19.05 26.18 7.09
C ARG A 194 -18.77 24.68 6.93
N ASP A 195 -18.89 24.16 5.71
CA ASP A 195 -18.66 22.75 5.39
C ASP A 195 -17.20 22.33 5.66
N ALA A 196 -16.24 23.17 5.28
CA ALA A 196 -14.82 22.95 5.57
C ALA A 196 -14.54 22.91 7.09
N GLN A 197 -15.17 23.80 7.87
CA GLN A 197 -15.05 23.76 9.33
C GLN A 197 -15.72 22.52 9.91
N HIS A 198 -16.88 22.10 9.40
CA HIS A 198 -17.57 20.90 9.86
C HIS A 198 -16.73 19.65 9.64
N LYS A 199 -16.19 19.47 8.43
CA LYS A 199 -15.25 18.38 8.10
C LYS A 199 -14.02 18.39 8.99
N ARG A 200 -13.48 19.58 9.31
CA ARG A 200 -12.35 19.72 10.23
C ARG A 200 -12.72 19.28 11.64
N ILE A 201 -13.91 19.64 12.13
CA ILE A 201 -14.40 19.21 13.45
C ILE A 201 -14.56 17.69 13.48
N GLU A 202 -15.16 17.08 12.47
CA GLU A 202 -15.31 15.62 12.36
C GLU A 202 -13.96 14.90 12.33
N ALA A 203 -12.99 15.42 11.57
CA ALA A 203 -11.64 14.85 11.52
C ALA A 203 -10.92 14.95 12.88
N LEU A 204 -11.05 16.09 13.56
CA LEU A 204 -10.47 16.31 14.88
C LEU A 204 -11.14 15.46 15.95
N SER A 205 -12.47 15.33 15.93
CA SER A 205 -13.20 14.49 16.89
C SER A 205 -12.84 13.02 16.70
N ALA A 206 -12.79 12.51 15.47
CA ALA A 206 -12.34 11.15 15.18
C ALA A 206 -10.90 10.89 15.67
N THR A 207 -10.00 11.86 15.48
CA THR A 207 -8.62 11.79 15.98
C THR A 207 -8.57 11.75 17.50
N LEU A 208 -9.37 12.58 18.16
CA LEU A 208 -9.45 12.64 19.62
C LEU A 208 -10.00 11.33 20.18
N THR A 209 -11.07 10.77 19.61
CA THR A 209 -11.61 9.47 19.98
C THR A 209 -10.57 8.36 19.82
N LYS A 210 -9.80 8.34 18.72
CA LYS A 210 -8.72 7.38 18.51
C LYS A 210 -7.57 7.50 19.52
N LYS A 211 -7.30 8.71 20.03
CA LYS A 211 -6.25 8.95 21.03
C LYS A 211 -6.72 8.65 22.46
N LEU A 212 -7.99 8.93 22.76
CA LEU A 212 -8.60 8.62 24.05
C LEU A 212 -9.07 7.18 24.17
N SER A 213 -9.24 6.47 23.05
CA SER A 213 -9.71 5.09 23.08
C SER A 213 -8.75 4.22 23.87
N LEU A 214 -9.35 3.42 24.74
CA LEU A 214 -8.77 2.42 25.64
C LEU A 214 -8.10 1.26 24.89
N ILE A 215 -7.56 1.49 23.68
CA ILE A 215 -6.94 0.49 22.80
C ILE A 215 -5.90 -0.35 23.55
N GLN A 216 -5.14 0.28 24.46
CA GLN A 216 -4.16 -0.41 25.28
C GLN A 216 -4.79 -1.34 26.34
N LEU A 217 -6.00 -1.04 26.84
CA LEU A 217 -6.72 -1.92 27.77
C LEU A 217 -7.36 -3.10 27.06
N ASP A 218 -7.88 -2.91 25.84
CA ASP A 218 -8.44 -4.00 25.05
C ASP A 218 -7.32 -4.99 24.67
N GLU A 219 -6.19 -4.48 24.20
CA GLU A 219 -5.01 -5.30 23.91
C GLU A 219 -4.49 -6.01 25.16
N LEU A 220 -4.38 -5.31 26.30
CA LEU A 220 -3.98 -5.91 27.58
C LEU A 220 -4.95 -7.02 28.00
N THR A 221 -6.26 -6.83 27.79
CA THR A 221 -7.28 -7.84 28.09
C THR A 221 -7.12 -9.08 27.21
N SER A 222 -6.88 -8.89 25.91
CA SER A 222 -6.57 -9.98 24.98
C SER A 222 -5.30 -10.73 25.39
N ARG A 223 -4.21 -10.02 25.71
CA ARG A 223 -2.95 -10.60 26.18
C ARG A 223 -3.12 -11.38 27.49
N LYS A 224 -3.87 -10.85 28.47
CA LYS A 224 -4.21 -11.58 29.70
C LYS A 224 -4.95 -12.88 29.42
N ARG A 225 -5.90 -12.87 28.48
CA ARG A 225 -6.64 -14.08 28.09
C ARG A 225 -5.70 -15.15 27.52
N ILE A 226 -4.72 -14.75 26.70
CA ILE A 226 -3.68 -15.65 26.17
C ILE A 226 -2.85 -16.26 27.31
N LEU A 227 -2.35 -15.42 28.22
CA LEU A 227 -1.54 -15.87 29.37
C LEU A 227 -2.31 -16.85 30.25
N ARG A 228 -3.59 -16.60 30.52
CA ARG A 228 -4.45 -17.52 31.28
C ARG A 228 -4.64 -18.85 30.55
N ARG A 229 -4.88 -18.80 29.23
CA ARG A 229 -5.13 -19.99 28.41
C ARG A 229 -3.91 -20.88 28.22
N LEU A 230 -2.72 -20.28 28.18
CA LEU A 230 -1.44 -21.01 28.13
C LEU A 230 -0.97 -21.48 29.52
N GLY A 231 -1.62 -21.04 30.60
CA GLY A 231 -1.29 -21.39 31.99
C GLY A 231 -0.09 -20.62 32.56
N PHE A 232 0.18 -19.42 32.05
CA PHE A 232 1.22 -18.52 32.58
C PHE A 232 0.72 -17.75 33.81
N CYS A 233 -0.59 -17.49 33.86
CA CYS A 233 -1.30 -17.01 35.04
C CYS A 233 -2.61 -17.78 35.20
N ASN A 234 -3.19 -17.74 36.39
CA ASN A 234 -4.52 -18.31 36.64
C ASN A 234 -5.65 -17.29 36.41
N GLU A 235 -6.90 -17.71 36.64
CA GLU A 235 -8.10 -16.89 36.41
C GLU A 235 -8.12 -15.57 37.20
N HIS A 236 -7.38 -15.50 38.30
CA HIS A 236 -7.26 -14.33 39.18
C HIS A 236 -6.06 -13.43 38.82
N ASP A 237 -5.43 -13.62 37.66
CA ASP A 237 -4.20 -12.94 37.22
C ASP A 237 -2.98 -13.18 38.13
N ILE A 238 -2.99 -14.26 38.91
CA ILE A 238 -1.83 -14.64 39.72
C ILE A 238 -0.86 -15.46 38.86
N ILE A 239 0.41 -15.10 38.90
CA ILE A 239 1.48 -15.72 38.11
C ILE A 239 1.74 -17.18 38.53
N GLU A 240 1.75 -18.06 37.54
CA GLU A 240 2.04 -19.49 37.72
C GLU A 240 3.52 -19.80 37.46
N LEU A 241 3.93 -21.07 37.63
CA LEU A 241 5.32 -21.47 37.40
C LEU A 241 5.78 -21.14 35.97
N LYS A 242 4.97 -21.41 34.94
CA LYS A 242 5.27 -21.02 33.55
C LYS A 242 5.53 -19.52 33.42
N GLY A 243 4.69 -18.69 34.06
CA GLY A 243 4.87 -17.24 34.06
C GLY A 243 6.19 -16.82 34.70
N ARG A 244 6.57 -17.40 35.84
CA ARG A 244 7.86 -17.13 36.49
C ARG A 244 9.05 -17.50 35.62
N VAL A 245 8.97 -18.62 34.91
CA VAL A 245 10.00 -19.07 33.98
C VAL A 245 10.11 -18.12 32.78
N ALA A 246 8.98 -17.68 32.24
CA ALA A 246 8.95 -16.72 31.14
C ALA A 246 9.58 -15.38 31.53
N CYS A 247 9.46 -14.95 32.79
CA CYS A 247 10.11 -13.72 33.27
C CYS A 247 11.65 -13.77 33.24
N GLU A 248 12.27 -14.95 33.16
CA GLU A 248 13.73 -15.09 33.02
C GLU A 248 14.21 -14.89 31.58
N ILE A 249 13.29 -14.84 30.60
CA ILE A 249 13.58 -14.75 29.18
C ILE A 249 13.26 -13.33 28.70
N THR A 250 14.27 -12.62 28.20
CA THR A 250 14.12 -11.24 27.73
C THR A 250 14.68 -11.00 26.34
N SER A 251 15.58 -11.87 25.87
CA SER A 251 16.25 -11.72 24.58
C SER A 251 15.54 -12.40 23.41
N ALA A 252 14.42 -13.07 23.65
CA ALA A 252 13.68 -13.87 22.68
C ALA A 252 12.20 -14.01 23.08
N ASP A 253 11.40 -14.67 22.23
CA ASP A 253 9.98 -14.94 22.50
C ASP A 253 9.80 -15.83 23.74
N GLU A 254 9.36 -15.20 24.83
CA GLU A 254 9.23 -15.80 26.14
C GLU A 254 8.10 -16.85 26.21
N LEU A 255 7.05 -16.71 25.41
CA LEU A 255 5.91 -17.63 25.41
C LEU A 255 6.31 -18.94 24.74
N LEU A 256 6.88 -18.87 23.53
CA LEU A 256 7.27 -20.04 22.76
C LEU A 256 8.38 -20.82 23.46
N LEU A 257 9.42 -20.14 23.96
CA LEU A 257 10.51 -20.81 24.67
C LEU A 257 10.03 -21.52 25.95
N THR A 258 9.15 -20.87 26.70
CA THR A 258 8.57 -21.48 27.91
C THR A 258 7.72 -22.70 27.54
N GLU A 259 6.87 -22.61 26.51
CA GLU A 259 6.07 -23.76 26.08
C GLU A 259 6.97 -24.94 25.64
N LEU A 260 8.01 -24.68 24.85
CA LEU A 260 8.97 -25.70 24.45
C LEU A 260 9.70 -26.33 25.63
N LEU A 261 10.08 -25.51 26.62
CA LEU A 261 10.75 -25.98 27.84
C LEU A 261 9.85 -26.94 28.63
N PHE A 262 8.57 -26.61 28.79
CA PHE A 262 7.59 -27.46 29.48
C PHE A 262 7.14 -28.69 28.66
N GLU A 263 7.17 -28.62 27.32
CA GLU A 263 6.99 -29.79 26.45
C GLU A 263 8.19 -30.76 26.49
N GLY A 264 9.29 -30.34 27.11
CA GLY A 264 10.45 -31.20 27.36
C GLY A 264 11.28 -31.48 26.10
N ILE A 265 11.20 -30.65 25.06
CA ILE A 265 12.01 -30.82 23.84
C ILE A 265 13.50 -30.81 24.14
N PHE A 266 13.95 -29.94 25.03
CA PHE A 266 15.36 -29.82 25.37
C PHE A 266 15.89 -31.01 26.16
N ASN A 267 15.02 -31.85 26.77
CA ASN A 267 15.47 -33.04 27.51
C ASN A 267 16.12 -34.08 26.59
N ARG A 268 15.61 -34.23 25.36
CA ARG A 268 16.09 -35.21 24.37
C ARG A 268 17.23 -34.72 23.48
N LEU A 269 17.48 -33.41 23.45
CA LEU A 269 18.53 -32.83 22.61
C LEU A 269 19.89 -32.87 23.30
N SER A 270 20.95 -32.96 22.52
CA SER A 270 22.31 -32.73 22.99
C SER A 270 22.54 -31.21 23.22
N PRO A 271 23.62 -30.81 23.92
CA PRO A 271 23.96 -29.40 24.09
C PRO A 271 24.13 -28.65 22.75
N GLU A 272 24.74 -29.28 21.75
CA GLU A 272 24.94 -28.69 20.41
C GLU A 272 23.61 -28.52 19.69
N HIS A 273 22.74 -29.54 19.73
CA HIS A 273 21.41 -29.45 19.13
C HIS A 273 20.50 -28.45 19.86
N THR A 274 20.70 -28.29 21.18
CA THR A 274 19.99 -27.29 21.98
C THR A 274 20.37 -25.88 21.56
N ALA A 275 21.68 -25.61 21.44
CA ALA A 275 22.20 -24.36 20.90
C ALA A 275 21.68 -24.07 19.48
N ALA A 276 21.67 -25.09 18.62
CA ALA A 276 21.18 -24.97 17.26
C ALA A 276 19.69 -24.58 17.23
N LEU A 277 18.82 -25.25 17.99
CA LEU A 277 17.40 -24.89 18.03
C LEU A 277 17.17 -23.47 18.56
N LEU A 278 17.93 -23.06 19.60
CA LEU A 278 17.84 -21.71 20.16
C LEU A 278 18.34 -20.62 19.19
N SER A 279 19.20 -20.97 18.23
CA SER A 279 19.66 -20.03 17.19
C SER A 279 18.51 -19.47 16.34
N CYS A 280 17.40 -20.21 16.21
CA CYS A 280 16.20 -19.77 15.51
C CYS A 280 15.55 -18.51 16.09
N PHE A 281 15.79 -18.22 17.37
CA PHE A 281 15.21 -17.08 18.08
C PHE A 281 16.03 -15.80 17.96
N VAL A 282 17.34 -15.92 17.67
CA VAL A 282 18.26 -14.78 17.66
C VAL A 282 18.62 -14.31 16.24
N PHE A 283 18.35 -15.14 15.23
CA PHE A 283 18.63 -14.80 13.84
C PHE A 283 17.47 -14.05 13.19
N SER A 284 17.69 -12.78 12.87
CA SER A 284 16.67 -11.90 12.29
C SER A 284 16.89 -11.56 10.81
N GLU A 285 18.06 -11.88 10.24
CA GLU A 285 18.42 -11.49 8.87
C GLU A 285 17.79 -12.41 7.81
N ARG A 286 17.73 -11.95 6.56
CA ARG A 286 17.28 -12.79 5.43
C ARG A 286 18.46 -13.62 4.97
N ALA A 287 18.25 -14.92 4.82
CA ALA A 287 19.21 -15.85 4.26
C ALA A 287 18.48 -16.67 3.19
N SER A 288 19.18 -17.03 2.12
CA SER A 288 18.57 -17.75 0.98
C SER A 288 18.82 -19.25 1.06
N GLU A 289 19.89 -19.67 1.72
CA GLU A 289 20.31 -21.08 1.81
C GLU A 289 19.69 -21.77 3.03
N MET A 290 19.01 -22.89 2.80
CA MET A 290 18.45 -23.70 3.88
C MET A 290 19.52 -24.62 4.47
N PRO A 291 19.57 -24.77 5.80
CA PRO A 291 20.58 -25.57 6.48
C PRO A 291 20.38 -27.06 6.22
N SER A 292 21.47 -27.82 6.22
CA SER A 292 21.42 -29.28 6.16
C SER A 292 21.20 -29.86 7.55
N LEU A 293 19.95 -30.17 7.90
CA LEU A 293 19.58 -30.64 9.24
C LEU A 293 19.62 -32.17 9.40
N THR A 294 20.03 -32.62 10.58
CA THR A 294 19.86 -34.01 11.02
C THR A 294 18.39 -34.29 11.34
N LYS A 295 17.99 -35.57 11.33
CA LYS A 295 16.60 -35.98 11.64
C LYS A 295 16.11 -35.44 12.99
N ASP A 296 16.99 -35.43 14.00
CA ASP A 296 16.66 -34.95 15.35
C ASP A 296 16.40 -33.44 15.36
N LEU A 297 17.22 -32.66 14.64
CA LEU A 297 17.04 -31.21 14.51
C LEU A 297 15.82 -30.85 13.67
N SER A 298 15.55 -31.58 12.59
CA SER A 298 14.33 -31.39 11.79
C SER A 298 13.07 -31.64 12.63
N SER A 299 13.06 -32.70 13.43
CA SER A 299 11.97 -33.01 14.38
C SER A 299 11.81 -31.92 15.44
N ALA A 300 12.92 -31.41 15.97
CA ALA A 300 12.92 -30.32 16.94
C ALA A 300 12.38 -29.01 16.34
N LEU A 301 12.82 -28.65 15.13
CA LEU A 301 12.35 -27.49 14.40
C LEU A 301 10.84 -27.59 14.08
N GLN A 302 10.37 -28.77 13.66
CA GLN A 302 8.95 -28.98 13.42
C GLN A 302 8.12 -28.78 14.68
N THR A 303 8.58 -29.31 15.83
CA THR A 303 7.92 -29.09 17.12
C THR A 303 7.85 -27.59 17.45
N LEU A 304 8.95 -26.85 17.25
CA LEU A 304 8.97 -25.39 17.43
C LEU A 304 7.92 -24.69 16.57
N GLN A 305 7.86 -25.02 15.28
CA GLN A 305 6.91 -24.42 14.35
C GLN A 305 5.45 -24.76 14.71
N ASP A 306 5.18 -26.00 15.12
CA ASP A 306 3.83 -26.42 15.53
C ASP A 306 3.39 -25.73 16.82
N THR A 307 4.29 -25.55 17.79
CA THR A 307 4.03 -24.80 19.01
C THR A 307 3.83 -23.30 18.72
N ALA A 308 4.60 -22.72 17.80
CA ALA A 308 4.40 -21.34 17.33
C ALA A 308 3.02 -21.16 16.66
N ARG A 309 2.61 -22.09 15.79
CA ARG A 309 1.27 -22.09 15.18
C ARG A 309 0.16 -22.21 16.22
N ARG A 310 0.35 -23.04 17.25
CA ARG A 310 -0.60 -23.16 18.37
C ARG A 310 -0.75 -21.83 19.11
N ILE A 311 0.35 -21.16 19.44
CA ILE A 311 0.33 -19.86 20.13
C ILE A 311 -0.37 -18.81 19.26
N ALA A 312 -0.01 -18.69 17.98
CA ALA A 312 -0.66 -17.74 17.06
C ALA A 312 -2.17 -18.00 16.92
N ARG A 313 -2.59 -19.27 16.85
CA ARG A 313 -4.02 -19.63 16.85
C ARG A 313 -4.71 -19.17 18.14
N ILE A 314 -4.12 -19.45 19.29
CA ILE A 314 -4.66 -19.02 20.59
C ILE A 314 -4.75 -17.49 20.66
N SER A 315 -3.73 -16.78 20.18
CA SER A 315 -3.73 -15.31 20.10
C SER A 315 -4.89 -14.77 19.29
N ASN A 316 -5.13 -15.33 18.10
CA ASN A 316 -6.25 -14.95 17.24
C ASN A 316 -7.61 -15.24 17.89
N GLU A 317 -7.77 -16.40 18.53
CA GLU A 317 -8.99 -16.75 19.29
C GLU A 317 -9.22 -15.83 20.50
N CYS A 318 -8.16 -15.20 21.01
CA CYS A 318 -8.22 -14.22 22.09
C CYS A 318 -8.35 -12.78 21.59
N HIS A 319 -8.69 -12.58 20.31
CA HIS A 319 -8.83 -11.26 19.68
C HIS A 319 -7.55 -10.42 19.68
N LEU A 320 -6.38 -11.08 19.63
CA LEU A 320 -5.11 -10.44 19.32
C LEU A 320 -4.73 -10.86 17.89
N PRO A 321 -4.90 -9.99 16.88
CA PRO A 321 -4.67 -10.35 15.49
C PRO A 321 -3.18 -10.61 15.27
N VAL A 322 -2.84 -11.85 14.93
CA VAL A 322 -1.47 -12.30 14.62
C VAL A 322 -1.50 -13.08 13.31
N ASP A 323 -0.68 -12.67 12.35
CA ASP A 323 -0.45 -13.47 11.15
C ASP A 323 0.34 -14.73 11.54
N THR A 324 -0.29 -15.89 11.37
CA THR A 324 0.25 -17.18 11.84
C THR A 324 1.51 -17.55 11.07
N GLU A 325 1.55 -17.36 9.75
CA GLU A 325 2.71 -17.72 8.95
C GLU A 325 3.84 -16.74 9.20
N ALA A 326 3.55 -15.44 9.28
CA ALA A 326 4.58 -14.44 9.61
C ALA A 326 5.19 -14.65 11.00
N TYR A 327 4.40 -15.10 11.98
CA TYR A 327 4.91 -15.43 13.31
C TYR A 327 5.82 -16.67 13.29
N VAL A 328 5.45 -17.73 12.57
CA VAL A 328 6.28 -18.93 12.43
C VAL A 328 7.58 -18.61 11.68
N ASP A 329 7.50 -17.84 10.59
CA ASP A 329 8.64 -17.44 9.76
C ASP A 329 9.60 -16.47 10.46
N SER A 330 9.19 -15.88 11.58
CA SER A 330 10.08 -15.09 12.43
C SER A 330 11.19 -15.93 13.07
N PHE A 331 10.96 -17.24 13.23
CA PHE A 331 11.91 -18.19 13.80
C PHE A 331 12.72 -18.88 12.69
N LYS A 332 13.91 -18.36 12.42
CA LYS A 332 14.66 -18.69 11.20
C LYS A 332 15.70 -19.80 11.44
N PRO A 333 15.62 -20.96 10.76
CA PRO A 333 16.53 -22.08 11.01
C PRO A 333 17.93 -21.94 10.39
N HIS A 334 18.19 -20.87 9.63
CA HIS A 334 19.37 -20.71 8.77
C HIS A 334 20.73 -20.76 9.49
N LEU A 335 20.78 -20.61 10.82
CA LEU A 335 22.01 -20.76 11.61
C LEU A 335 22.18 -22.13 12.28
N MET A 336 21.21 -23.04 12.16
CA MET A 336 21.19 -24.27 12.94
C MET A 336 22.40 -25.17 12.67
N ASP A 337 22.71 -25.47 11.41
CA ASP A 337 23.84 -26.33 11.02
C ASP A 337 25.21 -25.67 11.30
N LEU A 338 25.29 -24.35 11.09
CA LEU A 338 26.43 -23.53 11.46
C LEU A 338 26.71 -23.64 12.96
N VAL A 339 25.70 -23.48 13.79
CA VAL A 339 25.83 -23.51 15.25
C VAL A 339 26.22 -24.90 15.74
N VAL A 340 25.70 -25.97 15.13
CA VAL A 340 26.16 -27.35 15.42
C VAL A 340 27.63 -27.50 15.06
N SER A 341 28.05 -27.06 13.87
CA SER A 341 29.44 -27.16 13.41
C SER A 341 30.37 -26.37 14.33
N TRP A 342 29.94 -25.19 14.77
CA TRP A 342 30.66 -24.38 15.75
C TRP A 342 30.75 -25.06 17.12
N ALA A 343 29.65 -25.57 17.66
CA ALA A 343 29.65 -26.25 18.96
C ALA A 343 30.51 -27.53 18.96
N ASN A 344 30.68 -28.17 17.79
CA ASN A 344 31.55 -29.32 17.59
C ASN A 344 33.03 -28.98 17.32
N GLY A 345 33.43 -27.70 17.36
CA GLY A 345 34.83 -27.29 17.27
C GLY A 345 35.34 -26.91 15.87
N ALA A 346 34.47 -26.71 14.87
CA ALA A 346 34.90 -26.25 13.54
C ALA A 346 35.60 -24.88 13.59
N SER A 347 36.57 -24.62 12.72
CA SER A 347 37.22 -23.31 12.67
C SER A 347 36.26 -22.23 12.15
N PHE A 348 36.43 -20.99 12.59
CA PHE A 348 35.58 -19.87 12.15
C PHE A 348 35.67 -19.68 10.62
N ALA A 349 36.84 -19.87 10.03
CA ALA A 349 37.04 -19.81 8.58
C ALA A 349 36.25 -20.91 7.82
N SER A 350 36.18 -22.13 8.37
CA SER A 350 35.39 -23.21 7.78
C SER A 350 33.89 -22.92 7.81
N ILE A 351 33.44 -22.19 8.84
CA ILE A 351 32.04 -21.80 8.97
C ILE A 351 31.68 -20.70 7.97
N CYS A 352 32.52 -19.66 7.87
CA CYS A 352 32.25 -18.53 6.97
C CYS A 352 32.26 -18.95 5.49
N THR A 353 32.96 -20.03 5.15
CA THR A 353 32.97 -20.57 3.78
C THR A 353 31.77 -21.46 3.47
N ALA A 354 31.04 -21.93 4.49
CA ALA A 354 29.89 -22.80 4.35
C ALA A 354 28.55 -22.04 4.26
N THR A 355 28.56 -20.71 4.45
CA THR A 355 27.35 -19.87 4.44
C THR A 355 27.58 -18.57 3.68
N ASP A 356 26.53 -18.00 3.11
CA ASP A 356 26.53 -16.69 2.45
C ASP A 356 26.45 -15.50 3.42
N LEU A 357 26.44 -15.76 4.74
CA LEU A 357 26.29 -14.75 5.78
C LEU A 357 27.59 -13.98 6.03
N PHE A 358 27.46 -12.67 6.29
CA PHE A 358 28.58 -11.85 6.73
C PHE A 358 29.10 -12.30 8.10
N GLU A 359 30.43 -12.26 8.28
CA GLU A 359 31.11 -12.73 9.49
C GLU A 359 30.65 -11.97 10.73
N GLY A 360 30.41 -10.66 10.59
CA GLY A 360 29.87 -9.82 11.67
C GLY A 360 28.47 -10.24 12.13
N THR A 361 27.61 -10.69 11.20
CA THR A 361 26.30 -11.24 11.52
C THR A 361 26.44 -12.52 12.32
N ILE A 362 27.32 -13.43 11.90
CA ILE A 362 27.57 -14.70 12.60
C ILE A 362 28.05 -14.43 14.04
N ILE A 363 29.04 -13.54 14.22
CA ILE A 363 29.57 -13.19 15.54
C ILE A 363 28.48 -12.60 16.44
N ARG A 364 27.67 -11.66 15.90
CA ARG A 364 26.57 -11.04 16.63
C ARG A 364 25.53 -12.08 17.05
N SER A 365 25.12 -12.97 16.15
CA SER A 365 24.14 -14.01 16.44
C SER A 365 24.64 -15.02 17.47
N LEU A 366 25.92 -15.42 17.44
CA LEU A 366 26.49 -16.31 18.45
C LEU A 366 26.58 -15.66 19.84
N ARG A 367 26.85 -14.35 19.91
CA ARG A 367 26.82 -13.60 21.18
C ARG A 367 25.40 -13.48 21.75
N LEU A 368 24.42 -13.19 20.89
CA LEU A 368 23.01 -13.17 21.31
C LEU A 368 22.52 -14.55 21.75
N LEU A 369 22.97 -15.60 21.07
CA LEU A 369 22.67 -16.99 21.44
C LEU A 369 23.26 -17.34 22.82
N GLU A 370 24.46 -16.87 23.12
CA GLU A 370 25.08 -17.07 24.44
C GLU A 370 24.30 -16.39 25.56
N GLU A 371 23.84 -15.16 25.34
CA GLU A 371 22.95 -14.45 26.28
C GLU A 371 21.63 -15.19 26.46
N LEU A 372 21.01 -15.64 25.36
CA LEU A 372 19.78 -16.44 25.43
C LEU A 372 20.00 -17.75 26.21
N LEU A 373 21.12 -18.44 26.00
CA LEU A 373 21.45 -19.64 26.75
C LEU A 373 21.61 -19.35 28.26
N ARG A 374 22.20 -18.22 28.65
CA ARG A 374 22.27 -17.80 30.05
C ARG A 374 20.89 -17.63 30.67
N GLN A 375 19.97 -17.01 29.93
CA GLN A 375 18.57 -16.86 30.34
C GLN A 375 17.88 -18.22 30.46
N MET A 376 18.11 -19.14 29.52
CA MET A 376 17.59 -20.51 29.58
C MET A 376 18.16 -21.32 30.76
N THR A 377 19.42 -21.10 31.14
CA THR A 377 20.01 -21.67 32.36
C THR A 377 19.28 -21.19 33.61
N ASN A 378 19.00 -19.88 33.71
CA ASN A 378 18.23 -19.32 34.83
C ASN A 378 16.78 -19.84 34.84
N ALA A 379 16.13 -19.91 33.68
CA ALA A 379 14.80 -20.48 33.51
C ALA A 379 14.74 -21.95 34.00
N ALA A 380 15.73 -22.77 33.63
CA ALA A 380 15.83 -24.16 34.10
C ALA A 380 16.03 -24.26 35.61
N ARG A 381 16.83 -23.35 36.20
CA ARG A 381 17.01 -23.25 37.65
C ARG A 381 15.71 -22.90 38.37
N THR A 382 14.93 -21.97 37.83
CA THR A 382 13.61 -21.58 38.36
C THR A 382 12.60 -22.74 38.32
N ILE A 383 12.70 -23.63 37.34
CA ILE A 383 11.93 -24.89 37.28
C ILE A 383 12.41 -25.91 38.34
N GLY A 384 13.67 -25.81 38.77
CA GLY A 384 14.33 -26.83 39.59
C GLY A 384 14.86 -28.02 38.80
N ASN A 385 15.08 -27.86 37.48
CA ASN A 385 15.61 -28.92 36.62
C ASN A 385 17.13 -28.77 36.42
N ALA A 386 17.89 -29.36 37.34
CA ALA A 386 19.36 -29.33 37.30
C ALA A 386 19.95 -29.98 36.04
N GLY A 387 19.26 -30.94 35.42
CA GLY A 387 19.71 -31.58 34.19
C GLY A 387 19.67 -30.63 32.99
N LEU A 388 18.62 -29.82 32.88
CA LEU A 388 18.54 -28.78 31.86
C LEU A 388 19.49 -27.62 32.15
N GLU A 389 19.63 -27.22 33.42
CA GLU A 389 20.59 -26.19 33.83
C GLU A 389 22.03 -26.55 33.40
N ALA A 390 22.45 -27.79 33.67
CA ALA A 390 23.76 -28.30 33.26
C ALA A 390 23.90 -28.34 31.74
N LYS A 391 22.86 -28.79 31.03
CA LYS A 391 22.86 -28.89 29.56
C LYS A 391 22.99 -27.52 28.89
N PHE A 392 22.25 -26.50 29.35
CA PHE A 392 22.38 -25.15 28.82
C PHE A 392 23.75 -24.54 29.15
N SER A 393 24.29 -24.82 30.33
CA SER A 393 25.64 -24.40 30.71
C SER A 393 26.73 -25.04 29.82
N GLU A 394 26.62 -26.33 29.54
CA GLU A 394 27.52 -27.04 28.62
C GLU A 394 27.43 -26.48 27.19
N ALA A 395 26.23 -26.13 26.73
CA ALA A 395 26.04 -25.48 25.44
C ALA A 395 26.73 -24.09 25.36
N ILE A 396 26.70 -23.32 26.46
CA ILE A 396 27.45 -22.05 26.55
C ILE A 396 28.95 -22.30 26.41
N GLU A 397 29.50 -23.29 27.13
CA GLU A 397 30.93 -23.62 27.06
C GLU A 397 31.37 -24.01 25.65
N LYS A 398 30.55 -24.79 24.93
CA LYS A 398 30.83 -25.20 23.54
C LYS A 398 30.79 -24.05 22.54
N ILE A 399 29.93 -23.06 22.75
CA ILE A 399 29.82 -21.89 21.87
C ILE A 399 30.87 -20.83 22.21
N LYS A 400 31.21 -20.66 23.50
CA LYS A 400 32.05 -19.57 23.99
C LYS A 400 33.55 -19.82 23.77
N ARG A 401 34.00 -19.71 22.51
CA ARG A 401 35.41 -19.88 22.14
C ARG A 401 35.90 -18.91 21.06
N ASP A 402 37.22 -18.78 20.97
CA ASP A 402 37.97 -18.10 19.91
C ASP A 402 37.49 -16.67 19.58
N ILE A 403 37.62 -16.28 18.30
CA ILE A 403 37.40 -14.94 17.76
C ILE A 403 35.99 -14.38 18.06
N VAL A 404 35.00 -15.25 18.19
CA VAL A 404 33.59 -14.86 18.41
C VAL A 404 33.45 -14.11 19.73
N PHE A 405 34.26 -14.45 20.74
CA PHE A 405 34.21 -13.88 22.09
C PHE A 405 35.44 -13.03 22.45
N ALA A 406 36.22 -12.59 21.45
CA ALA A 406 37.30 -11.63 21.67
C ALA A 406 36.78 -10.33 22.32
N ALA A 407 37.56 -9.74 23.22
CA ALA A 407 37.21 -8.49 23.87
C ALA A 407 37.21 -7.33 22.86
N SER A 408 36.32 -6.35 23.08
CA SER A 408 36.35 -5.08 22.34
C SER A 408 37.65 -4.33 22.61
N LEU A 409 38.16 -3.61 21.62
CA LEU A 409 39.31 -2.71 21.78
C LEU A 409 38.99 -1.45 22.60
N TYR A 410 37.70 -1.19 22.88
CA TYR A 410 37.21 -0.04 23.65
C TYR A 410 36.89 -0.37 25.12
N LEU A 411 37.22 -1.58 25.59
CA LEU A 411 37.05 -2.01 26.98
C LEU A 411 38.21 -1.57 27.87
#